data_AF-A0A9P6T7U2-F1
#
_entry.id   AF-A0A9P6T7U2-F1
#
_cell.length_a   1.000
_cell.length_b   1.000
_cell.length_c   1.000
_cell.angle_alpha   90.00
_cell.angle_beta   90.00
_cell.angle_gamma   90.00
#
_symmetry.space_group_name_H-M   'P 1'
#
loop_
_entity.id
_entity.type
_entity.pdbx_description
1 polymer ?
#
loop_
_entity_poly.entity_id
_entity_poly.type
_entity_poly.pdbx_seq_one_letter_code
_entity_poly.pdbx_strand_id
1 'polypeptide(L)'
;LELPVSDLYADTCPQCFGPAIGEMKDSPTVPCFIVALDANFQQRHYTYSSRDSPTEADYPSSFLHPSQITKQEDLCKTTAAQVKDLKTACSDSHTAANDTCTSASIRKACDDSGLFGMTCWHDIPLKFINSKLHYPVSILSDLLHNHPDHQVGVLYDIGCHLEAHIKKHELLPNDHDQLVFATAVFHSYVHEW
;
A
#
# COMPACT_ATOMS: atom_id res chain seq x y z
N LEU A 1 -5.47 -0.36 -28.25
CA LEU A 1 -4.02 -0.24 -28.04
C LEU A 1 -3.81 -0.38 -26.55
N GLU A 2 -3.44 -1.57 -26.09
CA GLU A 2 -3.09 -1.78 -24.69
C GLU A 2 -1.67 -1.25 -24.51
N LEU A 3 -1.52 -0.23 -23.65
CA LEU A 3 -0.22 0.28 -23.26
C LEU A 3 0.43 -0.71 -22.28
N PRO A 4 1.76 -0.93 -22.34
CA PRO A 4 2.44 -1.72 -21.31
C PRO A 4 2.21 -1.11 -19.92
N VAL A 5 2.20 -1.91 -18.86
CA VAL A 5 1.73 -1.48 -17.53
C VAL A 5 2.60 -0.37 -16.92
N SER A 6 3.89 -0.29 -17.27
CA SER A 6 4.76 0.85 -16.94
C SER A 6 4.24 2.18 -17.49
N ASP A 7 3.58 2.14 -18.65
CA ASP A 7 3.02 3.32 -19.30
C ASP A 7 1.72 3.79 -18.63
N LEU A 8 1.03 2.94 -17.84
CA LEU A 8 -0.16 3.36 -17.08
C LEU A 8 0.20 4.32 -15.94
N TYR A 9 1.31 4.05 -15.23
CA TYR A 9 1.82 4.95 -14.20
C TYR A 9 2.29 6.28 -14.82
N ALA A 10 2.96 6.22 -15.97
CA ALA A 10 3.37 7.41 -16.72
C ALA A 10 2.19 8.20 -17.29
N ASP A 11 1.11 7.54 -17.74
CA ASP A 11 -0.12 8.20 -18.20
C ASP A 11 -0.85 8.90 -17.04
N THR A 12 -0.80 8.28 -15.85
CA THR A 12 -1.42 8.85 -14.64
C THR A 12 -0.61 10.02 -14.08
N CYS A 13 0.71 9.88 -13.96
CA CYS A 13 1.60 10.95 -13.52
C CYS A 13 2.89 10.95 -14.35
N PRO A 14 2.93 11.68 -15.48
CA PRO A 14 4.09 11.74 -16.35
C PRO A 14 5.31 12.35 -15.65
N GLN A 15 5.09 13.20 -14.65
CA GLN A 15 6.18 13.85 -13.92
C GLN A 15 6.89 12.90 -12.95
N CYS A 16 6.20 11.89 -12.40
CA CYS A 16 6.83 10.89 -11.54
C CYS A 16 7.37 9.68 -12.31
N PHE A 17 6.66 9.25 -13.35
CA PHE A 17 6.90 7.95 -14.00
C PHE A 17 7.21 8.06 -15.49
N GLY A 18 7.24 9.27 -16.04
CA GLY A 18 7.65 9.51 -17.42
C GLY A 18 9.17 9.39 -17.62
N PRO A 19 9.65 9.51 -18.85
CA PRO A 19 11.07 9.41 -19.17
C PRO A 19 11.91 10.48 -18.45
N ALA A 20 12.89 10.04 -17.66
CA ALA A 20 13.84 10.89 -16.94
C ALA A 20 14.94 11.47 -17.88
N ILE A 21 14.56 12.13 -18.96
CA ILE A 21 15.50 12.67 -19.95
C ILE A 21 16.26 13.85 -19.34
N GLY A 22 17.54 13.66 -19.05
CA GLY A 22 18.43 14.70 -18.53
C GLY A 22 18.38 14.88 -17.01
N GLU A 23 17.70 14.00 -16.28
CA GLU A 23 17.78 13.99 -14.83
C GLU A 23 19.16 13.50 -14.37
N MET A 24 19.85 14.32 -13.58
CA MET A 24 21.02 13.89 -12.83
C MET A 24 20.59 13.60 -11.40
N LYS A 25 20.72 12.34 -10.98
CA LYS A 25 20.55 12.00 -9.57
C LYS A 25 21.77 12.44 -8.79
N ASP A 26 21.54 13.17 -7.70
CA ASP A 26 22.60 13.57 -6.76
C ASP A 26 23.25 12.35 -6.07
N SER A 27 22.50 11.26 -5.88
CA SER A 27 23.00 10.00 -5.33
C SER A 27 22.12 8.83 -5.79
N PRO A 28 22.68 7.60 -5.95
CA PRO A 28 21.89 6.39 -6.17
C PRO A 28 20.95 6.04 -5.01
N THR A 29 21.13 6.67 -3.84
CA THR A 29 20.32 6.45 -2.63
C THR A 29 19.09 7.36 -2.53
N VAL A 30 18.92 8.29 -3.47
CA VAL A 30 17.73 9.15 -3.53
C VAL A 30 16.63 8.37 -4.27
N PRO A 31 15.43 8.22 -3.67
CA PRO A 31 14.32 7.58 -4.33
C PRO A 31 14.01 8.24 -5.67
N CYS A 32 13.73 7.42 -6.69
CA CYS A 32 13.28 7.90 -8.00
C CYS A 32 11.95 8.64 -7.88
N PHE A 33 11.06 8.10 -7.06
CA PHE A 33 9.75 8.66 -6.78
C PHE A 33 9.32 8.27 -5.39
N ILE A 34 8.34 9.00 -4.88
CA ILE A 34 7.82 8.84 -3.52
C ILE A 34 6.31 8.68 -3.63
N VAL A 35 5.80 7.69 -2.90
CA VAL A 35 4.38 7.37 -2.82
C VAL A 35 3.89 7.48 -1.39
N ALA A 36 2.65 7.93 -1.22
CA ALA A 36 1.96 7.95 0.05
C ALA A 36 0.84 6.91 0.06
N LEU A 37 0.78 6.14 1.14
CA LEU A 37 -0.21 5.09 1.36
C LEU A 37 -1.25 5.54 2.38
N ASP A 38 -2.52 5.23 2.16
CA ASP A 38 -3.58 5.50 3.12
C ASP A 38 -4.71 4.47 3.04
N ALA A 39 -5.24 4.12 4.22
CA ALA A 39 -6.37 3.21 4.43
C ALA A 39 -7.64 3.95 4.91
N ASN A 40 -7.60 5.28 5.06
CA ASN A 40 -8.65 6.08 5.71
C ASN A 40 -9.83 6.43 4.80
N PHE A 41 -10.01 5.72 3.69
CA PHE A 41 -11.23 5.82 2.89
C PHE A 41 -12.33 5.09 3.66
N GLN A 42 -13.13 5.81 4.46
CA GLN A 42 -14.23 5.29 5.30
C GLN A 42 -15.37 4.59 4.52
N GLN A 43 -15.13 4.26 3.25
CA GLN A 43 -16.02 3.53 2.38
C GLN A 43 -16.10 2.07 2.83
N ARG A 44 -17.33 1.58 2.91
CA ARG A 44 -17.64 0.24 3.39
C ARG A 44 -18.72 -0.34 2.50
N HIS A 45 -18.55 -1.59 2.07
CA HIS A 45 -19.61 -2.32 1.42
C HIS A 45 -20.33 -3.17 2.46
N TYR A 46 -21.64 -2.92 2.62
CA TYR A 46 -22.46 -3.71 3.53
C TYR A 46 -22.91 -5.00 2.85
N THR A 47 -22.91 -6.12 3.57
CA THR A 47 -23.32 -7.43 3.06
C THR A 47 -24.79 -7.51 2.61
N TYR A 48 -25.61 -6.55 3.04
CA TYR A 48 -27.01 -6.44 2.65
C TYR A 48 -27.24 -5.49 1.46
N SER A 49 -26.19 -4.83 0.97
CA SER A 49 -26.21 -4.00 -0.24
C SER A 49 -26.19 -4.88 -1.50
N SER A 50 -25.89 -4.27 -2.67
CA SER A 50 -25.88 -5.00 -3.93
C SER A 50 -24.99 -6.25 -3.86
N ARG A 51 -25.43 -7.33 -4.49
CA ARG A 51 -24.67 -8.60 -4.55
C ARG A 51 -23.85 -8.71 -5.83
N ASP A 52 -23.60 -7.59 -6.48
CA ASP A 52 -22.77 -7.54 -7.67
C ASP A 52 -21.41 -8.14 -7.32
N SER A 53 -21.03 -9.17 -8.07
CA SER A 53 -19.76 -9.87 -7.93
C SER A 53 -18.95 -9.53 -9.16
N PRO A 54 -18.25 -8.36 -9.16
CA PRO A 54 -17.49 -7.92 -10.31
C PRO A 54 -16.48 -8.99 -10.70
N THR A 55 -16.43 -9.28 -11.99
CA THR A 55 -15.40 -10.11 -12.60
C THR A 55 -14.11 -9.28 -12.73
N GLU A 56 -13.00 -9.96 -13.00
CA GLU A 56 -11.73 -9.29 -13.23
C GLU A 56 -11.82 -8.18 -14.29
N ALA A 57 -12.64 -8.35 -15.34
CA ALA A 57 -12.80 -7.36 -16.40
C ALA A 57 -13.56 -6.09 -15.96
N ASP A 58 -14.28 -6.15 -14.84
CA ASP A 58 -15.08 -5.02 -14.33
C ASP A 58 -14.25 -4.04 -13.50
N TYR A 59 -13.01 -4.41 -13.12
CA TYR A 59 -12.12 -3.54 -12.37
C TYR A 59 -11.43 -2.53 -13.30
N PRO A 60 -11.49 -1.22 -12.99
CA PRO A 60 -10.75 -0.23 -13.76
C PRO A 60 -9.24 -0.38 -13.53
N SER A 61 -8.44 0.12 -14.47
CA SER A 61 -6.96 0.03 -14.42
C SER A 61 -6.34 0.68 -13.18
N SER A 62 -7.05 1.59 -12.51
CA SER A 62 -6.65 2.20 -11.25
C SER A 62 -6.83 1.28 -10.03
N PHE A 63 -7.44 0.11 -10.19
CA PHE A 63 -7.60 -0.89 -9.12
C PHE A 63 -6.69 -2.08 -9.37
N LEU A 64 -6.19 -2.68 -8.28
CA LEU A 64 -5.60 -4.01 -8.38
C LEU A 64 -6.69 -5.07 -8.46
N HIS A 65 -6.42 -6.01 -9.35
CA HIS A 65 -7.27 -7.16 -9.60
C HIS A 65 -7.23 -8.14 -8.42
N PRO A 66 -8.36 -8.74 -8.00
CA PRO A 66 -8.41 -9.74 -6.94
C PRO A 66 -7.36 -10.86 -7.09
N SER A 67 -7.14 -11.35 -8.31
CA SER A 67 -6.11 -12.36 -8.61
C SER A 67 -4.67 -11.94 -8.29
N GLN A 68 -4.34 -10.65 -8.37
CA GLN A 68 -3.04 -10.12 -7.97
C GLN A 68 -2.89 -10.06 -6.44
N ILE A 69 -4.00 -9.81 -5.74
CA ILE A 69 -4.03 -9.67 -4.28
C ILE A 69 -3.94 -11.03 -3.59
N THR A 70 -4.63 -12.07 -4.10
CA THR A 70 -4.67 -13.40 -3.46
C THR A 70 -3.28 -14.02 -3.27
N LYS A 71 -2.36 -13.82 -4.21
CA LYS A 71 -0.98 -14.34 -4.11
C LYS A 71 -0.24 -13.77 -2.89
N GLN A 72 -0.41 -12.48 -2.64
CA GLN A 72 0.22 -11.79 -1.50
C GLN A 72 -0.51 -12.09 -0.19
N GLU A 73 -1.84 -12.28 -0.25
CA GLU A 73 -2.64 -12.72 0.89
C GLU A 73 -2.20 -14.10 1.40
N ASP A 74 -1.95 -15.07 0.52
CA ASP A 74 -1.50 -16.41 0.93
C ASP A 74 -0.10 -16.37 1.57
N LEU A 75 0.80 -15.55 1.04
CA LEU A 75 2.13 -15.33 1.60
C LEU A 75 2.06 -14.73 3.01
N CYS A 76 1.23 -13.69 3.19
CA CYS A 76 1.04 -13.04 4.48
C CYS A 76 0.30 -13.94 5.49
N LYS A 77 -0.69 -14.74 5.07
CA LYS A 77 -1.38 -15.69 5.95
C LYS A 77 -0.44 -16.78 6.47
N THR A 78 0.48 -17.23 5.62
CA THR A 78 1.49 -18.24 5.99
C THR A 78 2.44 -17.70 7.05
N THR A 79 2.72 -16.39 7.02
CA THR A 79 3.61 -15.71 7.96
C THR A 79 2.90 -15.06 9.16
N ALA A 80 1.55 -14.93 9.12
CA ALA A 80 0.72 -14.29 10.14
C ALA A 80 0.83 -14.91 11.54
N ALA A 81 1.12 -16.21 11.65
CA ALA A 81 1.31 -16.88 12.94
C ALA A 81 2.51 -16.33 13.74
N GLN A 82 3.45 -15.66 13.05
CA GLN A 82 4.67 -15.09 13.62
C GLN A 82 4.52 -13.61 14.03
N VAL A 83 3.36 -12.98 13.80
CA VAL A 83 3.12 -11.53 13.99
C VAL A 83 2.94 -11.13 15.46
N LYS A 84 2.52 -12.04 16.34
CA LYS A 84 2.14 -11.73 17.75
C LYS A 84 3.23 -11.06 18.59
N ASP A 85 4.49 -11.13 18.17
CA ASP A 85 5.65 -10.56 18.88
C ASP A 85 6.31 -9.36 18.16
N LEU A 86 5.67 -8.74 17.15
CA LEU A 86 6.23 -7.54 16.51
C LEU A 86 5.99 -6.31 17.40
N LYS A 87 6.88 -6.07 18.37
CA LYS A 87 6.92 -4.83 19.13
C LYS A 87 7.96 -3.90 18.52
N THR A 88 7.51 -2.90 17.77
CA THR A 88 8.36 -1.74 17.46
C THR A 88 8.16 -0.71 18.57
N ALA A 89 9.13 0.18 18.79
CA ALA A 89 8.96 1.29 19.75
C ALA A 89 7.73 2.18 19.43
N CYS A 90 7.23 2.12 18.19
CA CYS A 90 6.00 2.78 17.75
C CYS A 90 4.71 2.02 18.15
N SER A 91 4.78 0.69 18.31
CA SER A 91 3.63 -0.18 18.55
C SER A 91 2.97 0.05 19.90
N ASP A 92 3.74 0.47 20.91
CA ASP A 92 3.23 0.71 22.25
C ASP A 92 2.52 2.08 22.37
N SER A 93 2.75 2.98 21.42
CA SER A 93 2.25 4.36 21.44
C SER A 93 1.14 4.63 20.39
N HIS A 94 0.97 3.73 19.42
CA HIS A 94 -0.02 3.87 18.36
C HIS A 94 -1.40 3.33 18.77
N THR A 95 -2.33 4.22 19.11
CA THR A 95 -3.76 3.91 19.08
C THR A 95 -4.23 4.15 17.65
N ALA A 96 -4.41 3.10 16.84
CA ALA A 96 -5.10 3.23 15.56
C ALA A 96 -6.40 4.01 15.79
N ALA A 97 -6.73 4.95 14.90
CA ALA A 97 -7.94 5.76 15.03
C ALA A 97 -9.10 4.82 15.35
N ASN A 98 -9.56 4.88 16.60
CA ASN A 98 -10.55 3.96 17.09
C ASN A 98 -11.78 4.19 16.22
N ASP A 99 -12.22 3.14 15.54
CA ASP A 99 -13.51 3.01 14.88
C ASP A 99 -14.61 3.08 15.96
N THR A 100 -14.61 4.15 16.75
CA THR A 100 -15.45 4.39 17.92
C THR A 100 -16.94 4.47 17.53
N CYS A 101 -17.22 4.43 16.22
CA CYS A 101 -18.56 4.40 15.65
C CYS A 101 -18.98 3.04 15.03
N THR A 102 -18.19 1.97 15.13
CA THR A 102 -18.51 0.73 14.40
C THR A 102 -18.54 -0.48 15.35
N SER A 103 -19.73 -0.78 15.87
CA SER A 103 -19.97 -1.97 16.68
C SER A 103 -19.51 -3.25 15.97
N ALA A 104 -19.13 -4.28 16.73
CA ALA A 104 -18.71 -5.57 16.19
C ALA A 104 -19.76 -6.21 15.25
N SER A 105 -21.04 -5.82 15.37
CA SER A 105 -22.11 -6.21 14.46
C SER A 105 -22.02 -5.52 13.09
N ILE A 106 -21.65 -4.24 13.02
CA ILE A 106 -21.46 -3.54 11.74
C ILE A 106 -20.25 -4.11 10.99
N ARG A 107 -19.15 -4.42 11.69
CA ARG A 107 -17.98 -5.09 11.08
C ARG A 107 -18.32 -6.49 10.51
N LYS A 108 -19.23 -7.22 11.14
CA LYS A 108 -19.73 -8.52 10.62
C LYS A 108 -20.70 -8.38 9.45
N ALA A 109 -21.33 -7.22 9.31
CA ALA A 109 -22.25 -6.89 8.24
C ALA A 109 -21.57 -6.18 7.06
N CYS A 110 -20.24 -6.23 6.98
CA CYS A 110 -19.42 -5.60 5.96
C CYS A 110 -18.55 -6.68 5.28
N ASP A 111 -18.67 -6.85 3.96
CA ASP A 111 -17.85 -7.78 3.17
C ASP A 111 -16.60 -7.10 2.59
N ASP A 112 -16.66 -5.81 2.26
CA ASP A 112 -15.47 -4.97 2.07
C ASP A 112 -15.26 -4.04 3.26
N SER A 113 -14.15 -4.24 3.96
CA SER A 113 -13.79 -3.50 5.17
C SER A 113 -13.26 -2.06 4.98
N GLY A 114 -13.17 -1.54 3.75
CA GLY A 114 -12.42 -0.33 3.42
C GLY A 114 -12.00 -0.22 1.94
N LEU A 115 -11.48 0.95 1.57
CA LEU A 115 -10.68 1.15 0.36
C LEU A 115 -9.26 1.51 0.82
N PHE A 116 -8.24 0.97 0.17
CA PHE A 116 -6.84 1.33 0.41
C PHE A 116 -6.26 1.95 -0.85
N GLY A 117 -5.50 3.02 -0.72
CA GLY A 117 -4.99 3.80 -1.85
C GLY A 117 -3.51 4.12 -1.75
N MET A 118 -2.91 4.32 -2.92
CA MET A 118 -1.57 4.85 -3.10
C MET A 118 -1.64 6.10 -3.98
N THR A 119 -0.93 7.14 -3.56
CA THR A 119 -0.78 8.41 -4.29
C THR A 119 0.69 8.71 -4.53
N CYS A 120 1.02 9.47 -5.58
CA CYS A 120 2.38 10.00 -5.75
C CYS A 120 2.57 11.29 -4.94
N TRP A 121 3.80 11.81 -4.88
CA TRP A 121 4.11 13.11 -4.25
C TRP A 121 3.32 14.30 -4.84
N HIS A 122 2.81 14.19 -6.07
CA HIS A 122 1.94 15.22 -6.68
C HIS A 122 0.46 15.08 -6.28
N ASP A 123 0.15 14.28 -5.26
CA ASP A 123 -1.20 13.98 -4.78
C ASP A 123 -2.14 13.35 -5.84
N ILE A 124 -1.56 12.74 -6.88
CA ILE A 124 -2.31 12.01 -7.89
C ILE A 124 -2.49 10.56 -7.44
N PRO A 125 -3.73 10.04 -7.34
CA PRO A 125 -3.98 8.63 -7.04
C PRO A 125 -3.45 7.72 -8.13
N LEU A 126 -2.68 6.70 -7.73
CA LEU A 126 -2.03 5.76 -8.63
C LEU A 126 -2.77 4.43 -8.67
N LYS A 127 -3.04 3.85 -7.50
CA LYS A 127 -3.67 2.54 -7.36
C LYS A 127 -4.57 2.45 -6.14
N PHE A 128 -5.59 1.63 -6.26
CA PHE A 128 -6.54 1.30 -5.21
C PHE A 128 -6.71 -0.21 -5.04
N ILE A 129 -7.08 -0.63 -3.82
CA ILE A 129 -7.40 -2.01 -3.47
C ILE A 129 -8.69 -2.05 -2.65
N ASN A 130 -9.61 -2.95 -3.04
CA ASN A 130 -10.75 -3.36 -2.21
C ASN A 130 -10.34 -4.39 -1.15
N SER A 131 -10.93 -4.28 0.03
CA SER A 131 -10.18 -4.61 1.23
C SER A 131 -10.45 -6.03 1.84
N LYS A 132 -9.38 -6.86 1.97
CA LYS A 132 -9.02 -7.74 3.13
C LYS A 132 -7.54 -7.61 3.60
N LEU A 133 -7.28 -7.26 4.86
CA LEU A 133 -6.04 -7.06 5.68
C LEU A 133 -4.60 -6.97 5.09
N HIS A 134 -4.36 -6.97 3.77
CA HIS A 134 -3.05 -7.26 3.14
C HIS A 134 -2.61 -6.19 2.12
N TYR A 135 -3.04 -4.95 2.32
CA TYR A 135 -3.07 -3.90 1.28
C TYR A 135 -1.72 -3.29 0.92
N PRO A 136 -0.88 -2.89 1.89
CA PRO A 136 0.31 -2.14 1.54
C PRO A 136 1.30 -2.97 0.73
N VAL A 137 1.50 -4.24 1.11
CA VAL A 137 2.43 -5.14 0.43
C VAL A 137 1.99 -5.44 -1.00
N SER A 138 0.69 -5.64 -1.22
CA SER A 138 0.15 -5.92 -2.57
C SER A 138 0.31 -4.73 -3.52
N ILE A 139 0.01 -3.52 -3.05
CA ILE A 139 0.15 -2.30 -3.86
C ILE A 139 1.64 -1.98 -4.14
N LEU A 140 2.51 -2.18 -3.15
CA LEU A 140 3.95 -2.00 -3.33
C LEU A 140 4.54 -3.06 -4.27
N SER A 141 4.07 -4.31 -4.20
CA SER A 141 4.48 -5.37 -5.11
C SER A 141 4.15 -5.04 -6.57
N ASP A 142 2.98 -4.47 -6.84
CA ASP A 142 2.60 -4.04 -8.19
C ASP A 142 3.51 -2.90 -8.68
N LEU A 143 3.78 -1.91 -7.82
CA LEU A 143 4.64 -0.78 -8.14
C LEU A 143 6.07 -1.24 -8.47
N LEU A 144 6.68 -2.08 -7.63
CA LEU A 144 8.05 -2.57 -7.81
C LEU A 144 8.17 -3.50 -9.02
N HIS A 145 7.14 -4.30 -9.31
CA HIS A 145 7.12 -5.12 -10.52
C HIS A 145 7.17 -4.28 -11.81
N ASN A 146 6.53 -3.11 -11.80
CA ASN A 146 6.53 -2.19 -12.93
C ASN A 146 7.77 -1.28 -12.99
N HIS A 147 8.50 -1.15 -11.88
CA HIS A 147 9.68 -0.30 -11.76
C HIS A 147 10.84 -0.99 -11.00
N PRO A 148 11.35 -2.14 -11.49
CA PRO A 148 12.27 -3.02 -10.74
C PRO A 148 13.67 -2.43 -10.48
N ASP A 149 14.05 -1.41 -11.24
CA ASP A 149 15.36 -0.75 -11.11
C ASP A 149 15.28 0.57 -10.33
N HIS A 150 14.12 0.89 -9.74
CA HIS A 150 13.86 2.19 -9.13
C HIS A 150 13.80 2.09 -7.61
N GLN A 151 14.54 2.96 -6.91
CA GLN A 151 14.28 3.19 -5.49
C GLN A 151 12.96 3.94 -5.29
N VAL A 152 12.17 3.48 -4.34
CA VAL A 152 10.84 3.99 -4.03
C VAL A 152 10.80 4.47 -2.59
N GLY A 153 10.43 5.73 -2.37
CA GLY A 153 10.13 6.27 -1.06
C GLY A 153 8.69 5.97 -0.68
N VAL A 154 8.45 5.44 0.52
CA VAL A 154 7.11 5.10 1.02
C VAL A 154 6.79 5.95 2.23
N LEU A 155 5.78 6.82 2.09
CA LEU A 155 5.18 7.58 3.17
C LEU A 155 3.95 6.84 3.69
N TYR A 156 3.98 6.45 4.95
CA TYR A 156 2.85 5.78 5.59
C TYR A 156 2.83 6.08 7.10
N ASP A 157 1.64 6.30 7.65
CA ASP A 157 1.42 6.63 9.07
C ASP A 157 2.00 5.56 10.00
N ILE A 158 1.86 4.29 9.63
CA ILE A 158 2.46 3.13 10.28
C ILE A 158 3.61 2.54 9.45
N GLY A 159 4.33 3.37 8.69
CA GLY A 159 5.43 2.96 7.81
C GLY A 159 6.50 2.13 8.51
N CYS A 160 6.88 2.49 9.75
CA CYS A 160 7.84 1.71 10.54
C CYS A 160 7.34 0.30 10.89
N HIS A 161 6.03 0.12 11.10
CA HIS A 161 5.43 -1.19 11.34
C HIS A 161 5.42 -2.01 10.06
N LEU A 162 5.07 -1.37 8.95
CA LEU A 162 5.06 -2.01 7.64
C LEU A 162 6.46 -2.48 7.24
N GLU A 163 7.49 -1.65 7.43
CA GLU A 163 8.89 -2.00 7.18
C GLU A 163 9.32 -3.20 8.05
N ALA A 164 9.05 -3.15 9.36
CA ALA A 164 9.39 -4.24 10.27
C ALA A 164 8.65 -5.54 9.93
N HIS A 165 7.38 -5.44 9.51
CA HIS A 165 6.57 -6.57 9.05
C HIS A 165 7.15 -7.17 7.76
N ILE A 166 7.46 -6.34 6.77
CA ILE A 166 8.06 -6.76 5.50
C ILE A 166 9.39 -7.51 5.75
N LYS A 167 10.28 -6.95 6.58
CA LYS A 167 11.57 -7.58 6.90
C LYS A 167 11.43 -8.88 7.68
N LYS A 168 10.57 -8.92 8.70
CA LYS A 168 10.42 -10.12 9.55
C LYS A 168 9.87 -11.31 8.79
N HIS A 169 8.98 -11.07 7.84
CA HIS A 169 8.29 -12.13 7.11
C HIS A 169 8.86 -12.36 5.71
N GLU A 170 10.01 -11.76 5.39
CA GLU A 170 10.70 -11.87 4.11
C GLU A 170 9.75 -11.61 2.92
N LEU A 171 8.86 -10.63 3.10
CA LEU A 171 7.96 -10.17 2.04
C LEU A 171 8.74 -9.26 1.10
N LEU A 172 8.51 -9.34 -0.21
CA LEU A 172 9.27 -8.56 -1.20
C LEU A 172 10.80 -8.79 -1.10
N PRO A 173 11.27 -10.06 -1.08
CA PRO A 173 12.63 -10.41 -0.71
C PRO A 173 13.72 -9.81 -1.61
N ASN A 174 13.38 -9.52 -2.87
CA ASN A 174 14.32 -8.93 -3.84
C ASN A 174 14.30 -7.39 -3.84
N ASP A 175 13.35 -6.78 -3.15
CA ASP A 175 13.04 -5.35 -3.30
C ASP A 175 13.23 -4.56 -2.01
N HIS A 176 13.72 -5.20 -0.94
CA HIS A 176 13.98 -4.54 0.35
C HIS A 176 14.88 -3.31 0.21
N ASP A 177 15.96 -3.42 -0.57
CA ASP A 177 16.93 -2.33 -0.77
C ASP A 177 16.40 -1.21 -1.69
N GLN A 178 15.31 -1.48 -2.41
CA GLN A 178 14.62 -0.49 -3.23
C GLN A 178 13.66 0.37 -2.41
N LEU A 179 13.20 -0.11 -1.26
CA LEU A 179 12.20 0.58 -0.43
C LEU A 179 12.85 1.45 0.66
N VAL A 180 12.53 2.74 0.65
CA VAL A 180 12.90 3.68 1.71
C VAL A 180 11.65 4.14 2.43
N PHE A 181 11.46 3.71 3.67
CA PHE A 181 10.29 4.10 4.46
C PHE A 181 10.52 5.43 5.17
N ALA A 182 9.50 6.27 5.17
CA ALA A 182 9.47 7.51 5.93
C ALA A 182 8.10 7.69 6.59
N THR A 183 8.12 8.25 7.79
CA THR A 183 6.92 8.59 8.55
C THR A 183 6.84 10.11 8.64
N ALA A 184 5.67 10.70 8.39
CA ALA A 184 5.50 12.14 8.48
C ALA A 184 5.82 12.66 9.89
N VAL A 185 6.43 13.84 10.02
CA VAL A 185 6.82 14.43 11.32
C VAL A 185 5.61 14.63 12.25
N PHE A 186 4.42 14.84 11.70
CA PHE A 186 3.19 14.91 12.50
C PHE A 186 2.79 13.56 13.12
N HIS A 187 3.21 12.44 12.52
CA HIS A 187 3.11 11.10 13.11
C HIS A 187 4.32 10.78 14.00
N SER A 188 5.45 11.47 13.84
CA SER A 188 6.65 11.22 14.64
C SER A 188 6.56 11.71 16.09
N TYR A 189 5.55 12.49 16.46
CA TYR A 189 5.26 12.84 17.86
C TYR A 189 4.96 11.62 18.73
N VAL A 190 4.68 10.47 18.11
CA VAL A 190 4.42 9.18 18.76
C VAL A 190 5.73 8.39 18.98
N HIS A 191 6.82 8.79 18.32
CA HIS A 191 8.16 8.27 18.59
C HIS A 191 8.76 9.09 19.74
N GLU A 192 8.70 8.55 20.96
CA GLU A 192 9.55 9.06 22.05
C GLU A 192 11.02 8.95 21.62
N TRP A 193 11.78 10.00 21.90
CA TRP A 193 13.14 10.27 21.44
C TRP A 193 14.11 10.13 22.60
#